data_AF-A0A935U4R6-F1
#
_entry.id   AF-A0A935U4R6-F1
#
_cell.length_a   1.000
_cell.length_b   1.000
_cell.length_c   1.000
_cell.angle_alpha   90.00
_cell.angle_beta   90.00
_cell.angle_gamma   90.00
#
_symmetry.space_group_name_H-M   'P 1'
#
loop_
_entity.id
_entity.type
_entity.pdbx_description
1 polymer ?
#
loop_
_entity_poly.entity_id
_entity_poly.type
_entity_poly.pdbx_seq_one_letter_code
_entity_poly.pdbx_strand_id
1 'polypeptide(L)'
;MAQVSEFNDRVYRSFLSPWVRAWTTELSAEMTRWLHPLRLQRYSVSDMNPLLRHLGAAAAQVRVHRKAAREGNPFSACERALSGFIEDWFNFYRDCRDRGQESLFRAVYGHEALHYSSIAAGTIRAMTGENELEMSWKDYETWLRQRWLEAADRGGPAEGFVRAMIAMARAGRVIGHRHYAVAEEIAKTHRVLQKIRPAAFRRMVKEQYCILEAGEEQALAALSGLIPDENDRDEALALARRIALADGSYREEEKAMLGRIARGLGIDHAGPENKLLKFRSGNRM
;
A
#
# COMPACT_ATOMS: atom_id res chain seq x y z
N MET A 1 6.87 5.03 6.66
CA MET A 1 5.82 5.30 7.65
C MET A 1 6.36 6.09 8.85
N ALA A 2 7.14 5.50 9.79
CA ALA A 2 7.58 6.21 11.01
C ALA A 2 8.43 7.47 10.76
N GLN A 3 9.43 7.42 9.87
CA GLN A 3 10.31 8.57 9.61
C GLN A 3 9.59 9.74 8.90
N VAL A 4 8.63 9.45 8.02
CA VAL A 4 7.76 10.48 7.40
C VAL A 4 6.86 11.09 8.46
N SER A 5 6.37 10.29 9.41
CA SER A 5 5.61 10.77 10.56
C SER A 5 6.44 11.66 11.47
N GLU A 6 7.72 11.32 11.72
CA GLU A 6 8.63 12.12 12.55
C GLU A 6 9.05 13.44 11.88
N PHE A 7 9.21 13.44 10.55
CA PHE A 7 9.43 14.67 9.79
C PHE A 7 8.20 15.58 9.83
N ASN A 8 7.01 15.00 9.58
CA ASN A 8 5.76 15.74 9.63
C ASN A 8 5.46 16.27 11.06
N ASP A 9 5.74 15.49 12.10
CA ASP A 9 5.61 15.94 13.50
C ASP A 9 6.57 17.10 13.81
N ARG A 10 7.81 17.07 13.29
CA ARG A 10 8.75 18.19 13.44
C ARG A 10 8.25 19.46 12.76
N VAL A 11 7.77 19.36 11.51
CA VAL A 11 7.20 20.50 10.78
C VAL A 11 5.97 21.03 11.51
N TYR A 12 5.10 20.14 11.98
CA TYR A 12 3.91 20.51 12.74
C TYR A 12 4.26 21.26 14.04
N ARG A 13 5.21 20.76 14.83
CA ARG A 13 5.62 21.39 16.09
C ARG A 13 6.31 22.73 15.90
N SER A 14 7.13 22.88 14.88
CA SER A 14 7.90 24.10 14.65
C SER A 14 7.08 25.21 14.00
N PHE A 15 6.22 24.89 13.03
CA PHE A 15 5.53 25.90 12.23
C PHE A 15 4.04 26.01 12.49
N LEU A 16 3.31 24.91 12.77
CA LEU A 16 1.84 24.95 12.94
C LEU A 16 1.40 25.04 14.40
N SER A 17 2.09 24.33 15.30
CA SER A 17 1.75 24.26 16.73
C SER A 17 1.66 25.63 17.42
N PRO A 18 2.56 26.61 17.17
CA PRO A 18 2.44 27.93 17.79
C PRO A 18 1.16 28.66 17.39
N TRP A 19 0.77 28.59 16.11
CA TRP A 19 -0.46 29.21 15.60
C TRP A 19 -1.70 28.51 16.13
N VAL A 20 -1.72 27.17 16.16
CA VAL A 20 -2.83 26.39 16.72
C VAL A 20 -3.03 26.73 18.20
N ARG A 21 -1.95 26.81 18.99
CA ARG A 21 -2.03 27.20 20.41
C ARG A 21 -2.50 28.64 20.60
N ALA A 22 -2.10 29.56 19.72
CA ALA A 22 -2.56 30.95 19.77
C ALA A 22 -4.05 31.08 19.45
N TRP A 23 -4.60 30.22 18.59
CA TRP A 23 -6.00 30.25 18.18
C TRP A 23 -6.92 29.44 19.10
N THR A 24 -6.37 28.51 19.89
CA THR A 24 -7.13 27.64 20.81
C THR A 24 -7.27 28.29 22.18
N THR A 25 -8.16 29.27 22.30
CA THR A 25 -8.59 29.87 23.58
C THR A 25 -9.88 29.20 24.10
N GLU A 26 -10.24 29.39 25.37
CA GLU A 26 -11.51 28.86 25.92
C GLU A 26 -12.73 29.33 25.10
N LEU A 27 -12.74 30.60 24.68
CA LEU A 27 -13.78 31.17 23.82
C LEU A 27 -13.82 30.47 22.44
N SER A 28 -12.67 30.21 21.83
CA SER A 28 -12.61 29.46 20.56
C SER A 28 -13.12 28.02 20.72
N ALA A 29 -12.84 27.38 21.85
CA ALA A 29 -13.27 26.02 22.13
C ALA A 29 -14.78 25.94 22.35
N GLU A 30 -15.37 26.91 23.04
CA GLU A 30 -16.82 27.04 23.15
C GLU A 30 -17.47 27.30 21.79
N MET A 31 -16.95 28.25 21.02
CA MET A 31 -17.44 28.54 19.66
C MET A 31 -17.37 27.29 18.77
N THR A 32 -16.31 26.50 18.86
CA THR A 32 -16.16 25.24 18.11
C THR A 32 -17.15 24.18 18.57
N ARG A 33 -17.48 24.11 19.87
CA ARG A 33 -18.52 23.20 20.39
C ARG A 33 -19.93 23.58 19.92
N TRP A 34 -20.21 24.87 19.78
CA TRP A 34 -21.48 25.37 19.27
C TRP A 34 -21.59 25.24 17.75
N LEU A 35 -20.50 25.57 17.03
CA LEU A 35 -20.38 25.51 15.58
C LEU A 35 -19.98 24.13 15.05
N HIS A 36 -20.00 23.10 15.90
CA HIS A 36 -19.68 21.75 15.47
C HIS A 36 -20.64 21.35 14.33
N PRO A 37 -20.15 20.92 13.16
CA PRO A 37 -20.99 20.76 11.96
C PRO A 37 -22.16 19.80 12.16
N LEU A 38 -21.94 18.71 12.92
CA LEU A 38 -23.02 17.77 13.28
C LEU A 38 -24.09 18.37 14.21
N ARG A 39 -23.75 19.37 15.02
CA ARG A 39 -24.70 20.07 15.90
C ARG A 39 -25.41 21.18 15.16
N LEU A 40 -24.69 21.94 14.33
CA LEU A 40 -25.29 22.95 13.46
C LEU A 40 -26.32 22.35 12.52
N GLN A 41 -26.07 21.18 11.94
CA GLN A 41 -27.04 20.47 11.11
C GLN A 41 -28.31 20.09 11.90
N ARG A 42 -28.17 19.81 13.20
CA ARG A 42 -29.31 19.50 14.07
C ARG A 42 -30.04 20.75 14.54
N TYR A 43 -29.31 21.82 14.86
CA TYR A 43 -29.88 23.10 15.27
C TYR A 43 -30.62 23.80 14.13
N SER A 44 -30.12 23.67 12.89
CA SER A 44 -30.78 24.25 11.72
C SER A 44 -32.16 23.64 11.47
N VAL A 45 -32.34 22.34 11.78
CA VAL A 45 -33.60 21.59 11.69
C VAL A 45 -34.11 21.20 13.09
N SER A 46 -34.23 22.18 13.98
CA SER A 46 -34.75 22.01 15.34
C SER A 46 -35.74 23.11 15.70
N ASP A 47 -36.53 22.88 16.75
CA ASP A 47 -37.45 23.85 17.35
C ASP A 47 -36.72 25.12 17.86
N MET A 48 -35.39 25.06 17.98
CA MET A 48 -34.55 26.23 18.27
C MET A 48 -34.46 27.22 17.11
N ASN A 49 -34.79 26.82 15.87
CA ASN A 49 -34.82 27.72 14.72
C ASN A 49 -36.15 28.49 14.69
N PRO A 50 -36.15 29.83 14.88
CA PRO A 50 -37.38 30.62 14.89
C PRO A 50 -38.18 30.51 13.57
N LEU A 51 -37.48 30.24 12.46
CA LEU A 51 -38.08 30.03 11.15
C LEU A 51 -38.79 28.68 11.03
N LEU A 52 -38.57 27.73 11.93
CA LEU A 52 -39.23 26.41 11.90
C LEU A 52 -40.32 26.28 12.97
N ARG A 53 -40.49 27.27 13.87
CA ARG A 53 -41.48 27.20 14.96
C ARG A 53 -42.91 26.96 14.47
N HIS A 54 -43.25 27.46 13.28
CA HIS A 54 -44.59 27.36 12.71
C HIS A 54 -44.84 26.01 12.01
N LEU A 55 -43.76 25.24 11.75
CA LEU A 55 -43.82 23.97 11.05
C LEU A 55 -44.59 22.91 11.86
N GLY A 56 -44.46 22.91 13.18
CA GLY A 56 -45.16 21.95 14.06
C GLY A 56 -46.69 22.09 13.99
N ALA A 57 -47.21 23.32 14.06
CA ALA A 57 -48.64 23.59 13.94
C ALA A 57 -49.16 23.31 12.52
N ALA A 58 -48.41 23.70 11.50
CA ALA A 58 -48.73 23.40 10.10
C ALA A 58 -48.76 21.89 9.83
N ALA A 59 -47.80 21.12 10.38
CA ALA A 59 -47.76 19.67 10.25
C ALA A 59 -48.98 18.99 10.89
N ALA A 60 -49.45 19.48 12.04
CA ALA A 60 -50.66 18.98 12.68
C ALA A 60 -51.90 19.19 11.78
N GLN A 61 -52.05 20.38 11.18
CA GLN A 61 -53.15 20.68 10.25
C GLN A 61 -53.08 19.81 8.99
N VAL A 62 -51.89 19.65 8.40
CA VAL A 62 -51.70 18.81 7.21
C VAL A 62 -52.04 17.33 7.50
N ARG A 63 -51.71 16.81 8.69
CA ARG A 63 -52.07 15.44 9.09
C ARG A 63 -53.57 15.22 9.15
N VAL A 64 -54.33 16.18 9.68
CA VAL A 64 -55.80 16.11 9.76
C VAL A 64 -56.45 16.16 8.37
N HIS A 65 -55.87 16.94 7.45
CA HIS A 65 -56.44 17.14 6.11
C HIS A 65 -55.76 16.32 5.00
N ARG A 66 -54.91 15.34 5.36
CA ARG A 66 -54.17 14.53 4.39
C ARG A 66 -55.13 13.68 3.57
N LYS A 67 -55.14 13.87 2.25
CA LYS A 67 -55.83 12.99 1.28
C LYS A 67 -54.80 12.17 0.51
N ALA A 68 -55.05 10.88 0.31
CA ALA A 68 -54.21 10.04 -0.51
C ALA A 68 -54.24 10.53 -1.97
N ALA A 69 -53.08 10.54 -2.63
CA ALA A 69 -53.00 10.86 -4.04
C ALA A 69 -53.68 9.77 -4.87
N ARG A 70 -54.40 10.16 -5.94
CA ARG A 70 -55.08 9.24 -6.85
C ARG A 70 -54.06 8.36 -7.58
N GLU A 71 -54.37 7.08 -7.77
CA GLU A 71 -53.55 6.20 -8.61
C GLU A 71 -53.45 6.76 -10.04
N GLY A 72 -52.22 6.85 -10.56
CA GLY A 72 -51.93 7.44 -11.88
C GLY A 72 -51.67 8.95 -11.89
N ASN A 73 -51.50 9.60 -10.73
CA ASN A 73 -51.17 11.02 -10.69
C ASN A 73 -49.80 11.31 -11.35
N PRO A 74 -49.72 12.17 -12.39
CA PRO A 74 -48.44 12.54 -13.02
C PRO A 74 -47.44 13.18 -12.05
N PHE A 75 -47.91 13.85 -10.99
CA PHE A 75 -47.04 14.42 -9.97
C PHE A 75 -46.33 13.35 -9.13
N SER A 76 -46.97 12.20 -8.88
CA SER A 76 -46.34 11.08 -8.16
C SER A 76 -45.29 10.35 -9.01
N ALA A 77 -45.45 10.34 -10.34
CA ALA A 77 -44.42 9.85 -11.25
C ALA A 77 -43.22 10.82 -11.30
N CYS A 78 -43.48 12.13 -11.35
CA CYS A 78 -42.45 13.17 -11.28
C CYS A 78 -41.67 13.11 -9.94
N GLU A 79 -42.37 12.92 -8.82
CA GLU A 79 -41.75 12.73 -7.50
C GLU A 79 -40.75 11.57 -7.50
N ARG A 80 -41.14 10.41 -8.02
CA ARG A 80 -40.24 9.24 -8.10
C ARG A 80 -39.03 9.49 -9.00
N ALA A 81 -39.24 10.15 -10.15
CA ALA A 81 -38.15 10.48 -11.07
C ALA A 81 -37.16 11.47 -10.43
N LEU A 82 -37.67 12.48 -9.71
CA LEU A 82 -36.85 13.45 -8.99
C LEU A 82 -36.10 12.79 -7.82
N SER A 83 -36.75 11.91 -7.07
CA SER A 83 -36.09 11.13 -6.00
C SER A 83 -34.95 10.28 -6.55
N GLY A 84 -35.17 9.56 -7.66
CA GLY A 84 -34.13 8.78 -8.32
C GLY A 84 -32.97 9.66 -8.79
N PHE A 85 -33.26 10.80 -9.41
CA PHE A 85 -32.23 11.76 -9.81
C PHE A 85 -31.38 12.27 -8.64
N ILE A 86 -32.01 12.59 -7.50
CA ILE A 86 -31.29 13.05 -6.30
C ILE A 86 -30.40 11.93 -5.73
N GLU A 87 -30.91 10.69 -5.71
CA GLU A 87 -30.13 9.52 -5.27
C GLU A 87 -28.91 9.29 -6.16
N ASP A 88 -29.11 9.30 -7.48
CA ASP A 88 -28.03 9.15 -8.46
C ASP A 88 -26.99 10.27 -8.32
N TRP A 89 -27.43 11.52 -8.09
CA TRP A 89 -26.53 12.65 -7.91
C TRP A 89 -25.68 12.52 -6.63
N PHE A 90 -26.27 12.07 -5.52
CA PHE A 90 -25.50 11.82 -4.29
C PHE A 90 -24.54 10.64 -4.42
N ASN A 91 -24.92 9.59 -5.15
CA ASN A 91 -24.03 8.47 -5.44
C ASN A 91 -22.86 8.92 -6.33
N PHE A 92 -23.14 9.70 -7.38
CA PHE A 92 -22.09 10.27 -8.24
C PHE A 92 -21.11 11.16 -7.47
N TYR A 93 -21.62 12.02 -6.59
CA TYR A 93 -20.77 12.85 -5.73
C TYR A 93 -19.86 12.00 -4.83
N ARG A 94 -20.40 10.94 -4.22
CA ARG A 94 -19.64 10.00 -3.38
C ARG A 94 -18.51 9.35 -4.18
N ASP A 95 -18.82 8.82 -5.36
CA ASP A 95 -17.85 8.13 -6.21
C ASP A 95 -16.74 9.07 -6.69
N CYS A 96 -17.08 10.29 -7.12
CA CYS A 96 -16.11 11.31 -7.51
C CYS A 96 -15.20 11.70 -6.35
N ARG A 97 -15.77 11.89 -5.16
CA ARG A 97 -15.00 12.22 -3.95
C ARG A 97 -14.05 11.09 -3.58
N ASP A 98 -14.54 9.86 -3.54
CA ASP A 98 -13.76 8.70 -3.09
C ASP A 98 -12.63 8.38 -4.09
N ARG A 99 -12.90 8.45 -5.41
CA ARG A 99 -11.86 8.32 -6.46
C ARG A 99 -10.85 9.45 -6.42
N GLY A 100 -11.29 10.68 -6.14
CA GLY A 100 -10.42 11.84 -5.97
C GLY A 100 -9.48 11.66 -4.78
N GLN A 101 -10.01 11.19 -3.64
CA GLN A 101 -9.22 10.88 -2.45
C GLN A 101 -8.23 9.74 -2.69
N GLU A 102 -8.66 8.67 -3.35
CA GLU A 102 -7.76 7.57 -3.72
C GLU A 102 -6.65 8.04 -4.67
N SER A 103 -6.99 8.81 -5.69
CA SER A 103 -6.01 9.34 -6.65
C SER A 103 -5.02 10.28 -5.98
N LEU A 104 -5.49 11.17 -5.09
CA LEU A 104 -4.63 12.06 -4.34
C LEU A 104 -3.74 11.27 -3.37
N PHE A 105 -4.29 10.27 -2.69
CA PHE A 105 -3.52 9.41 -1.79
C PHE A 105 -2.43 8.64 -2.56
N ARG A 106 -2.76 8.06 -3.71
CA ARG A 106 -1.78 7.42 -4.60
C ARG A 106 -0.77 8.42 -5.18
N ALA A 107 -1.17 9.65 -5.49
CA ALA A 107 -0.24 10.67 -5.95
C ALA A 107 0.76 11.07 -4.85
N VAL A 108 0.28 11.23 -3.61
CA VAL A 108 1.11 11.65 -2.46
C VAL A 108 1.97 10.50 -1.92
N TYR A 109 1.44 9.27 -1.86
CA TYR A 109 2.10 8.14 -1.20
C TYR A 109 2.37 6.92 -2.10
N GLY A 110 1.78 6.88 -3.29
CA GLY A 110 1.87 5.74 -4.21
C GLY A 110 3.05 5.80 -5.18
N HIS A 111 3.85 6.88 -5.19
CA HIS A 111 5.11 6.85 -5.93
C HIS A 111 6.07 5.91 -5.20
N GLU A 112 6.53 4.85 -5.87
CA GLU A 112 7.57 3.94 -5.39
C GLU A 112 8.81 4.71 -4.87
N ALA A 113 9.03 5.93 -5.37
CA ALA A 113 10.05 6.89 -4.93
C ALA A 113 9.99 7.27 -3.43
N LEU A 114 8.83 7.25 -2.76
CA LEU A 114 8.74 7.46 -1.30
C LEU A 114 9.18 6.23 -0.50
N HIS A 115 9.02 5.04 -1.08
CA HIS A 115 9.60 3.81 -0.56
C HIS A 115 11.12 3.83 -0.73
N TYR A 116 11.62 4.27 -1.90
CA TYR A 116 13.04 4.50 -2.16
C TYR A 116 13.65 5.57 -1.24
N SER A 117 13.02 6.73 -1.08
CA SER A 117 13.56 7.86 -0.31
C SER A 117 13.64 7.56 1.19
N SER A 118 12.79 6.68 1.73
CA SER A 118 12.87 6.28 3.14
C SER A 118 14.02 5.32 3.48
N ILE A 119 14.55 4.60 2.49
CA ILE A 119 15.75 3.76 2.62
C ILE A 119 16.97 4.57 2.20
N ALA A 120 16.84 5.29 1.09
CA ALA A 120 17.85 6.17 0.55
C ALA A 120 18.18 7.28 1.55
N ALA A 121 17.25 7.92 2.26
CA ALA A 121 17.62 8.93 3.27
C ALA A 121 18.48 8.35 4.41
N GLY A 122 18.28 7.08 4.79
CA GLY A 122 19.11 6.40 5.79
C GLY A 122 20.48 5.95 5.26
N THR A 123 20.54 5.49 4.01
CA THR A 123 21.78 5.02 3.37
C THR A 123 22.59 6.15 2.72
N ILE A 124 21.94 7.16 2.15
CA ILE A 124 22.50 8.38 1.56
C ILE A 124 23.07 9.27 2.67
N ARG A 125 22.38 9.48 3.80
CA ARG A 125 22.98 10.23 4.93
C ARG A 125 24.23 9.54 5.52
N ALA A 126 24.37 8.24 5.32
CA ALA A 126 25.56 7.48 5.69
C ALA A 126 26.63 7.40 4.56
N MET A 127 26.29 7.74 3.32
CA MET A 127 27.16 7.55 2.14
C MET A 127 27.53 8.86 1.42
N THR A 128 26.75 9.93 1.53
CA THR A 128 27.04 11.24 0.97
C THR A 128 27.19 12.22 2.11
N GLY A 129 28.44 12.46 2.51
CA GLY A 129 28.79 13.73 3.11
C GLY A 129 28.46 14.85 2.11
N GLU A 130 27.83 15.91 2.62
CA GLU A 130 27.77 17.26 2.07
C GLU A 130 27.95 17.37 0.55
N ASN A 131 26.92 17.02 -0.23
CA ASN A 131 26.73 17.49 -1.61
C ASN A 131 25.29 17.20 -2.04
N GLU A 132 24.36 17.74 -1.27
CA GLU A 132 23.00 18.00 -1.73
C GLU A 132 23.00 19.46 -2.18
N LEU A 133 22.71 19.73 -3.45
CA LEU A 133 21.99 20.92 -3.97
C LEU A 133 22.15 20.92 -5.50
N GLU A 134 21.03 21.10 -6.22
CA GLU A 134 20.89 21.19 -7.69
C GLU A 134 20.74 19.90 -8.52
N MET A 135 20.00 18.89 -8.06
CA MET A 135 19.59 17.80 -8.96
C MET A 135 18.08 17.80 -9.18
N SER A 136 17.64 17.93 -10.44
CA SER A 136 16.22 17.80 -10.82
C SER A 136 15.70 16.42 -10.42
N TRP A 137 14.43 16.31 -10.02
CA TRP A 137 13.83 15.06 -9.57
C TRP A 137 13.99 13.89 -10.56
N LYS A 138 13.94 14.19 -11.87
CA LYS A 138 14.15 13.20 -12.94
C LYS A 138 15.59 12.69 -13.01
N ASP A 139 16.54 13.57 -12.73
CA ASP A 139 17.97 13.24 -12.67
C ASP A 139 18.27 12.44 -11.39
N TYR A 140 17.56 12.73 -10.29
CA TYR A 140 17.61 11.95 -9.05
C TYR A 140 17.12 10.52 -9.21
N GLU A 141 15.97 10.31 -9.86
CA GLU A 141 15.48 8.95 -10.13
C GLU A 141 16.45 8.17 -11.02
N THR A 142 16.99 8.82 -12.05
CA THR A 142 17.94 8.18 -12.97
C THR A 142 19.24 7.81 -12.24
N TRP A 143 19.79 8.71 -11.43
CA TRP A 143 20.97 8.46 -10.60
C TRP A 143 20.73 7.31 -9.61
N LEU A 144 19.60 7.34 -8.91
CA LEU A 144 19.25 6.32 -7.92
C LEU A 144 19.08 4.95 -8.56
N ARG A 145 18.42 4.91 -9.74
CA ARG A 145 18.26 3.69 -10.53
C ARG A 145 19.60 3.10 -10.91
N GLN A 146 20.52 3.90 -11.44
CA GLN A 146 21.88 3.44 -11.79
C GLN A 146 22.61 2.85 -10.58
N ARG A 147 22.51 3.52 -9.42
CA ARG A 147 23.13 3.03 -8.18
C ARG A 147 22.59 1.68 -7.71
N TRP A 148 21.29 1.42 -7.88
CA TRP A 148 20.72 0.10 -7.56
C TRP A 148 21.13 -0.97 -8.57
N LEU A 149 21.31 -0.62 -9.85
CA LEU A 149 21.84 -1.54 -10.86
C LEU A 149 23.29 -1.95 -10.53
N GLU A 150 24.13 -1.00 -10.13
CA GLU A 150 25.51 -1.28 -9.68
C GLU A 150 25.54 -2.15 -8.41
N ALA A 151 24.52 -2.03 -7.55
CA ALA A 151 24.38 -2.86 -6.35
C ALA A 151 23.80 -4.25 -6.66
N ALA A 152 23.29 -4.51 -7.87
CA ALA A 152 22.65 -5.78 -8.21
C ALA A 152 23.60 -6.98 -8.09
N ASP A 153 24.89 -6.77 -8.38
CA ASP A 153 25.95 -7.79 -8.33
C ASP A 153 26.56 -7.95 -6.93
N ARG A 154 26.20 -7.08 -5.98
CA ARG A 154 26.76 -7.11 -4.62
C ARG A 154 25.78 -7.77 -3.66
N GLY A 155 26.23 -8.80 -2.96
CA GLY A 155 25.47 -9.47 -1.92
C GLY A 155 25.99 -10.88 -1.66
N GLY A 156 25.23 -11.64 -0.89
CA GLY A 156 25.46 -13.05 -0.66
C GLY A 156 24.21 -13.89 -0.92
N PRO A 157 24.20 -15.15 -0.44
CA PRO A 157 23.11 -16.07 -0.74
C PRO A 157 21.78 -15.61 -0.14
N ALA A 158 21.78 -14.92 1.01
CA ALA A 158 20.57 -14.38 1.64
C ALA A 158 19.84 -13.39 0.72
N GLU A 159 20.58 -12.47 0.11
CA GLU A 159 20.07 -11.49 -0.83
C GLU A 159 19.51 -12.17 -2.09
N GLY A 160 20.19 -13.21 -2.59
CA GLY A 160 19.72 -14.01 -3.72
C GLY A 160 18.40 -14.71 -3.45
N PHE A 161 18.24 -15.36 -2.29
CA PHE A 161 16.98 -15.99 -1.87
C PHE A 161 15.84 -14.99 -1.82
N VAL A 162 16.06 -13.85 -1.16
CA VAL A 162 15.04 -12.80 -1.02
C VAL A 162 14.69 -12.20 -2.38
N ARG A 163 15.67 -12.02 -3.28
CA ARG A 163 15.43 -11.52 -4.64
C ARG A 163 14.56 -12.46 -5.45
N ALA A 164 14.83 -13.78 -5.42
CA ALA A 164 14.00 -14.78 -6.09
C ALA A 164 12.56 -14.78 -5.54
N MET A 165 12.41 -14.67 -4.21
CA MET A 165 11.11 -14.60 -3.55
C MET A 165 10.29 -13.36 -3.98
N ILE A 166 10.93 -12.18 -4.02
CA ILE A 166 10.26 -10.93 -4.40
C ILE A 166 9.92 -10.92 -5.90
N ALA A 167 10.81 -11.39 -6.77
CA ALA A 167 10.54 -11.50 -8.20
C ALA A 167 9.29 -12.34 -8.47
N MET A 168 9.13 -13.45 -7.73
CA MET A 168 7.94 -14.28 -7.78
C MET A 168 6.69 -13.55 -7.29
N ALA A 169 6.75 -12.90 -6.13
CA ALA A 169 5.61 -12.18 -5.56
C ALA A 169 5.12 -11.03 -6.47
N ARG A 170 6.03 -10.38 -7.22
CA ARG A 170 5.68 -9.31 -8.19
C ARG A 170 4.97 -9.85 -9.42
N ALA A 171 5.35 -11.03 -9.91
CA ALA A 171 4.72 -11.64 -11.08
C ALA A 171 3.24 -11.95 -10.87
N GLY A 172 2.82 -12.26 -9.64
CA GLY A 172 1.43 -12.52 -9.29
C GLY A 172 0.52 -11.27 -9.31
N ARG A 173 1.09 -10.05 -9.45
CA ARG A 173 0.44 -8.71 -9.39
C ARG A 173 -0.34 -8.38 -8.12
N VAL A 174 -0.78 -9.38 -7.34
CA VAL A 174 -1.54 -9.23 -6.10
C VAL A 174 -0.76 -9.90 -4.97
N ILE A 175 -0.07 -9.09 -4.17
CA ILE A 175 0.56 -9.59 -2.94
C ILE A 175 -0.52 -9.65 -1.84
N GLY A 176 -1.27 -10.75 -1.82
CA GLY A 176 -2.25 -11.03 -0.77
C GLY A 176 -1.60 -11.39 0.58
N HIS A 177 -2.40 -11.40 1.65
CA HIS A 177 -1.96 -11.78 3.00
C HIS A 177 -1.29 -13.18 3.05
N ARG A 178 -1.72 -14.11 2.19
CA ARG A 178 -1.15 -15.46 2.08
C ARG A 178 0.31 -15.47 1.63
N HIS A 179 0.67 -14.65 0.65
CA HIS A 179 2.06 -14.50 0.19
C HIS A 179 2.97 -14.01 1.31
N TYR A 180 2.48 -13.03 2.09
CA TYR A 180 3.20 -12.54 3.27
C TYR A 180 3.38 -13.62 4.33
N ALA A 181 2.33 -14.39 4.63
CA ALA A 181 2.40 -15.47 5.61
C ALA A 181 3.43 -16.54 5.20
N VAL A 182 3.44 -16.95 3.93
CA VAL A 182 4.41 -17.92 3.40
C VAL A 182 5.84 -17.35 3.44
N ALA A 183 6.03 -16.09 3.04
CA ALA A 183 7.34 -15.44 3.09
C ALA A 183 7.86 -15.28 4.52
N GLU A 184 6.98 -14.96 5.48
CA GLU A 184 7.32 -14.88 6.90
C GLU A 184 7.70 -16.24 7.48
N GLU A 185 6.97 -17.29 7.11
CA GLU A 185 7.30 -18.67 7.51
C GLU A 185 8.67 -19.08 6.97
N ILE A 186 8.94 -18.86 5.68
CA ILE A 186 10.24 -19.13 5.04
C ILE A 186 11.36 -18.38 5.77
N ALA A 187 11.16 -17.09 6.08
CA ALA A 187 12.16 -16.29 6.79
C ALA A 187 12.49 -16.84 8.18
N LYS A 188 11.53 -17.45 8.87
CA LYS A 188 11.72 -18.07 10.19
C LYS A 188 12.33 -19.48 10.12
N THR A 189 12.05 -20.25 9.07
CA THR A 189 12.49 -21.65 8.96
C THR A 189 13.82 -21.84 8.24
N HIS A 190 14.17 -20.93 7.32
CA HIS A 190 15.32 -21.11 6.43
C HIS A 190 16.65 -20.88 7.16
N ARG A 191 17.63 -21.80 6.97
CA ARG A 191 18.91 -21.84 7.69
C ARG A 191 19.69 -20.53 7.65
N VAL A 192 19.64 -19.84 6.51
CA VAL A 192 20.35 -18.57 6.27
C VAL A 192 19.53 -17.37 6.76
N LEU A 193 18.21 -17.34 6.49
CA LEU A 193 17.37 -16.17 6.75
C LEU A 193 17.01 -16.02 8.23
N GLN A 194 16.83 -17.13 8.96
CA GLN A 194 16.47 -17.12 10.38
C GLN A 194 17.51 -16.43 11.27
N LYS A 195 18.77 -16.36 10.83
CA LYS A 195 19.89 -15.76 11.58
C LYS A 195 19.89 -14.24 11.48
N ILE A 196 19.12 -13.67 10.56
CA ILE A 196 19.10 -12.23 10.28
C ILE A 196 18.13 -11.55 11.25
N ARG A 197 18.56 -10.46 11.88
CA ARG A 197 17.67 -9.65 12.74
C ARG A 197 16.46 -9.16 11.93
N PRO A 198 15.23 -9.17 12.47
CA PRO A 198 14.04 -8.76 11.73
C PRO A 198 14.11 -7.36 11.09
N ALA A 199 14.78 -6.40 11.74
CA ALA A 199 14.99 -5.07 11.18
C ALA A 199 15.92 -5.07 9.95
N ALA A 200 16.99 -5.87 10.00
CA ALA A 200 17.93 -6.04 8.89
C ALA A 200 17.28 -6.81 7.74
N PHE A 201 16.47 -7.83 8.03
CA PHE A 201 15.71 -8.57 7.02
C PHE A 201 14.71 -7.65 6.29
N ARG A 202 13.93 -6.85 7.02
CA ARG A 202 13.02 -5.86 6.41
C ARG A 202 13.75 -4.84 5.54
N ARG A 203 14.97 -4.44 5.93
CA ARG A 203 15.81 -3.55 5.12
C ARG A 203 16.26 -4.26 3.83
N MET A 204 16.78 -5.48 3.94
CA MET A 204 17.22 -6.31 2.82
C MET A 204 16.08 -6.56 1.82
N VAL A 205 14.89 -6.95 2.29
CA VAL A 205 13.71 -7.15 1.42
C VAL A 205 13.43 -5.91 0.60
N LYS A 206 13.49 -4.72 1.21
CA LYS A 206 13.25 -3.49 0.48
C LYS A 206 14.40 -3.15 -0.48
N GLU A 207 15.65 -3.35 -0.10
CA GLU A 207 16.81 -3.15 -0.98
C GLU A 207 16.73 -4.06 -2.22
N GLN A 208 16.35 -5.33 -2.05
CA GLN A 208 16.17 -6.26 -3.18
C GLN A 208 14.95 -5.91 -4.04
N TYR A 209 13.86 -5.39 -3.46
CA TYR A 209 12.74 -4.83 -4.21
C TYR A 209 13.19 -3.66 -5.10
N CYS A 210 13.93 -2.72 -4.51
CA CYS A 210 14.48 -1.55 -5.19
C CYS A 210 15.36 -1.92 -6.39
N ILE A 211 16.17 -2.96 -6.25
CA ILE A 211 17.03 -3.50 -7.31
C ILE A 211 16.19 -4.10 -8.45
N LEU A 212 15.16 -4.89 -8.12
CA LEU A 212 14.28 -5.52 -9.11
C LEU A 212 13.43 -4.50 -9.88
N GLU A 213 13.03 -3.41 -9.24
CA GLU A 213 12.30 -2.33 -9.91
C GLU A 213 13.23 -1.46 -10.77
N ALA A 214 14.49 -1.25 -10.35
CA ALA A 214 15.49 -0.56 -11.16
C ALA A 214 15.83 -1.33 -12.46
N GLY A 215 16.02 -2.64 -12.39
CA GLY A 215 16.30 -3.48 -13.56
C GLY A 215 16.16 -4.96 -13.28
N GLU A 216 15.00 -5.51 -13.61
CA GLU A 216 14.64 -6.90 -13.34
C GLU A 216 15.57 -7.90 -14.04
N GLU A 217 15.87 -7.70 -15.32
CA GLU A 217 16.74 -8.61 -16.09
C GLU A 217 18.15 -8.69 -15.49
N GLN A 218 18.76 -7.55 -15.16
CA GLN A 218 20.10 -7.50 -14.56
C GLN A 218 20.11 -8.11 -13.16
N ALA A 219 19.06 -7.83 -12.36
CA ALA A 219 18.91 -8.39 -11.03
C ALA A 219 18.78 -9.92 -11.06
N LEU A 220 18.06 -10.47 -12.04
CA LEU A 220 17.92 -11.92 -12.22
C LEU A 220 19.20 -12.56 -12.76
N ALA A 221 19.91 -11.92 -13.69
CA ALA A 221 21.18 -12.42 -14.22
C ALA A 221 22.25 -12.56 -13.12
N ALA A 222 22.25 -11.65 -12.15
CA ALA A 222 23.17 -11.67 -11.01
C ALA A 222 22.89 -12.79 -9.98
N LEU A 223 21.77 -13.52 -10.06
CA LEU A 223 21.41 -14.56 -9.08
C LEU A 223 22.46 -15.67 -9.00
N SER A 224 22.98 -16.12 -10.14
CA SER A 224 24.02 -17.16 -10.21
C SER A 224 25.33 -16.75 -9.52
N GLY A 225 25.66 -15.46 -9.50
CA GLY A 225 26.83 -14.91 -8.81
C GLY A 225 26.61 -14.74 -7.30
N LEU A 226 25.37 -14.43 -6.88
CA LEU A 226 25.01 -14.29 -5.46
C LEU A 226 24.89 -15.63 -4.73
N ILE A 227 24.46 -16.67 -5.44
CA ILE A 227 24.29 -18.02 -4.92
C ILE A 227 25.25 -18.93 -5.69
N PRO A 228 26.51 -19.06 -5.23
CA PRO A 228 27.51 -19.86 -5.94
C PRO A 228 27.29 -21.39 -5.81
N ASP A 229 26.66 -21.85 -4.71
CA ASP A 229 26.41 -23.28 -4.47
C ASP A 229 25.20 -23.78 -5.27
N GLU A 230 25.35 -24.90 -5.96
CA GLU A 230 24.32 -25.54 -6.79
C GLU A 230 23.10 -25.99 -5.96
N ASN A 231 23.32 -26.51 -4.75
CA ASN A 231 22.22 -26.91 -3.87
C ASN A 231 21.41 -25.69 -3.38
N ASP A 232 22.09 -24.58 -3.09
CA ASP A 232 21.43 -23.35 -2.67
C ASP A 232 20.66 -22.71 -3.84
N ARG A 233 21.10 -22.90 -5.10
CA ARG A 233 20.35 -22.47 -6.30
C ARG A 233 19.04 -23.24 -6.46
N ASP A 234 19.08 -24.56 -6.30
CA ASP A 234 17.88 -25.40 -6.31
C ASP A 234 16.92 -25.03 -5.16
N GLU A 235 17.47 -24.76 -3.97
CA GLU A 235 16.68 -24.28 -2.82
C GLU A 235 16.02 -22.93 -3.12
N ALA A 236 16.73 -21.99 -3.77
CA ALA A 236 16.18 -20.69 -4.15
C ALA A 236 14.99 -20.83 -5.13
N LEU A 237 15.12 -21.72 -6.11
CA LEU A 237 14.04 -22.02 -7.03
C LEU A 237 12.85 -22.69 -6.31
N ALA A 238 13.11 -23.57 -5.34
CA ALA A 238 12.06 -24.20 -4.54
C ALA A 238 11.30 -23.18 -3.68
N LEU A 239 12.00 -22.21 -3.07
CA LEU A 239 11.39 -21.12 -2.31
C LEU A 239 10.51 -20.23 -3.19
N ALA A 240 10.96 -19.90 -4.40
CA ALA A 240 10.15 -19.17 -5.37
C ALA A 240 8.88 -19.96 -5.73
N ARG A 241 8.99 -21.27 -6.01
CA ARG A 241 7.81 -22.11 -6.27
C ARG A 241 6.81 -22.13 -5.11
N ARG A 242 7.30 -22.14 -3.86
CA ARG A 242 6.46 -22.13 -2.66
C ARG A 242 5.65 -20.83 -2.53
N ILE A 243 6.22 -19.70 -2.95
CA ILE A 243 5.50 -18.42 -2.98
C ILE A 243 4.44 -18.41 -4.08
N ALA A 244 4.76 -18.90 -5.28
CA ALA A 244 3.77 -19.02 -6.37
C ALA A 244 2.58 -19.92 -5.99
N LEU A 245 2.83 -20.95 -5.18
CA LEU A 245 1.79 -21.86 -4.69
C LEU A 245 0.95 -21.30 -3.53
N ALA A 246 1.24 -20.10 -3.02
CA ALA A 246 0.51 -19.52 -1.88
C ALA A 246 -0.99 -19.32 -2.17
N ASP A 247 -1.33 -19.05 -3.44
CA ASP A 247 -2.71 -18.89 -3.90
C ASP A 247 -3.34 -20.21 -4.42
N GLY A 248 -2.57 -21.30 -4.45
CA GLY A 248 -3.06 -22.66 -4.77
C GLY A 248 -3.06 -23.03 -6.26
N SER A 249 -2.75 -22.11 -7.18
CA SER A 249 -2.66 -22.40 -8.62
C SER A 249 -1.63 -21.52 -9.32
N TYR A 250 -0.85 -22.10 -10.24
CA TYR A 250 0.09 -21.35 -11.08
C TYR A 250 -0.64 -20.56 -12.16
N ARG A 251 -0.45 -19.24 -12.18
CA ARG A 251 -0.80 -18.40 -13.32
C ARG A 251 0.27 -18.52 -14.42
N GLU A 252 -0.10 -18.24 -15.67
CA GLU A 252 0.87 -18.28 -16.79
C GLU A 252 2.01 -17.27 -16.60
N GLU A 253 1.72 -16.08 -16.06
CA GLU A 253 2.73 -15.07 -15.71
C GLU A 253 3.74 -15.58 -14.67
N GLU A 254 3.27 -16.41 -13.72
CA GLU A 254 4.11 -16.98 -12.68
C GLU A 254 5.01 -18.10 -13.19
N LYS A 255 4.50 -18.93 -14.11
CA LYS A 255 5.31 -19.95 -14.80
C LYS A 255 6.42 -19.31 -15.62
N ALA A 256 6.11 -18.24 -16.36
CA ALA A 256 7.11 -17.49 -17.11
C ALA A 256 8.17 -16.88 -16.19
N MET A 257 7.78 -16.35 -15.03
CA MET A 257 8.71 -15.82 -14.04
C MET A 257 9.61 -16.91 -13.44
N LEU A 258 9.06 -18.08 -13.10
CA LEU A 258 9.86 -19.21 -12.62
C LEU A 258 10.90 -19.65 -13.66
N GLY A 259 10.55 -19.62 -14.95
CA GLY A 259 11.51 -19.87 -16.03
C GLY A 259 12.64 -18.83 -16.09
N ARG A 260 12.33 -17.55 -15.88
CA ARG A 260 13.33 -16.47 -15.82
C ARG A 260 14.25 -16.59 -14.61
N ILE A 261 13.70 -16.91 -13.44
CA ILE A 261 14.48 -17.15 -12.22
C ILE A 261 15.39 -18.36 -12.40
N ALA A 262 14.90 -19.47 -12.98
CA ALA A 262 15.71 -20.66 -13.25
C ALA A 262 16.89 -20.36 -14.17
N ARG A 263 16.66 -19.60 -15.25
CA ARG A 263 17.73 -19.13 -16.15
C ARG A 263 18.75 -18.25 -15.41
N GLY A 264 18.29 -17.32 -14.57
CA GLY A 264 19.17 -16.46 -13.78
C GLY A 264 20.03 -17.22 -12.75
N LEU A 265 19.55 -18.35 -12.26
CA LEU A 265 20.29 -19.27 -11.39
C LEU A 265 21.23 -20.21 -12.16
N GLY A 266 21.13 -20.27 -13.49
CA GLY A 266 21.90 -21.20 -14.32
C GLY A 266 21.42 -22.65 -14.25
N ILE A 267 20.14 -22.88 -13.91
CA ILE A 267 19.52 -24.20 -13.88
C ILE A 267 18.88 -24.45 -15.25
N ASP A 268 19.50 -25.32 -16.06
CA ASP A 268 18.93 -25.72 -17.35
C ASP A 268 17.60 -26.47 -17.15
N HIS A 269 16.59 -26.09 -17.95
CA HIS A 269 15.25 -26.66 -17.88
C HIS A 269 15.23 -28.14 -18.25
N ALA A 270 15.34 -29.02 -17.25
CA ALA A 270 14.93 -30.40 -17.34
C ALA A 270 13.84 -30.69 -16.29
N GLY A 271 12.59 -30.42 -16.68
CA GLY A 271 11.43 -31.13 -16.15
C GLY A 271 10.47 -30.34 -15.25
N PRO A 272 9.20 -30.13 -15.66
CA PRO A 272 8.12 -30.05 -14.70
C PRO A 272 7.94 -31.45 -14.12
N GLU A 273 7.91 -31.57 -12.78
CA GLU A 273 7.17 -32.58 -12.01
C GLU A 273 7.83 -32.80 -10.63
N ASN A 274 7.04 -32.50 -9.60
CA ASN A 274 7.02 -33.20 -8.32
C ASN A 274 8.36 -33.77 -7.79
N LYS A 275 9.26 -32.90 -7.36
CA LYS A 275 10.07 -33.20 -6.17
C LYS A 275 9.59 -32.33 -5.02
N LEU A 276 8.49 -32.78 -4.40
CA LEU A 276 8.19 -32.44 -3.01
C LEU A 276 9.41 -32.88 -2.20
N LEU A 277 10.29 -31.93 -1.86
CA LEU A 277 11.36 -32.15 -0.91
C LEU A 277 10.71 -32.55 0.41
N LYS A 278 10.79 -33.85 0.74
CA LYS A 278 10.38 -34.40 2.03
C LYS A 278 11.15 -33.67 3.11
N PHE A 279 10.49 -32.73 3.79
CA PHE A 279 10.98 -32.25 5.08
C PHE A 279 11.02 -33.44 6.03
N ARG A 280 12.21 -33.78 6.52
CA ARG A 280 12.42 -34.76 7.58
C ARG A 280 11.65 -34.27 8.81
N SER A 281 10.47 -34.84 9.07
CA SER A 281 9.85 -34.72 10.38
C SER A 281 10.78 -35.42 11.37
N GLY A 282 11.42 -34.61 12.21
CA GLY A 282 12.23 -35.08 13.31
C GLY A 282 11.33 -35.85 14.27
N ASN A 283 11.55 -37.15 14.34
CA ASN A 283 11.07 -38.04 15.39
C ASN A 283 11.51 -37.47 16.75
N ARG A 284 10.57 -37.22 17.66
CA ARG A 284 10.89 -37.13 19.08
C ARG A 284 9.71 -37.66 19.91
N MET A 285 10.03 -38.73 20.62
CA MET A 285 9.35 -39.26 21.80
C MET A 285 9.17 -38.17 22.87
#